data_AF-G2QED3-F1
#
_entry.id   AF-G2QED3-F1
#
_cell.length_a   1.000
_cell.length_b   1.000
_cell.length_c   1.000
_cell.angle_alpha   90.00
_cell.angle_beta   90.00
_cell.angle_gamma   90.00
#
_symmetry.space_group_name_H-M   'P 1'
#
loop_
_entity.id
_entity.type
_entity.pdbx_description
1 polymer ?
#
loop_
_entity_poly.entity_id
_entity_poly.type
_entity_poly.pdbx_seq_one_letter_code
_entity_poly.pdbx_strand_id
1 'polypeptide(L)'
;MHAEGHQIASHTWSHQNASQLTTTQFTNQMIWNEIALNSILGFFPTYMRPPYSICEKNCQDILSTLGYHVVYFDLDTEGYLHDDATEIQTSKDIWDDAIDGSDPSSDNFLQIEHDIHYQTVYNLTDYILTSLFANGYRAVTVGKCLGDPVENWYRQGPNGSITVPTTSVAPPESTSTMPTDPTRTTISVAPTHSGPSIDGTCGNGVTCAGTEFGSCCSVFGWCGDSYDHCSSEKGCQPEWGSCDGTPSTTTIPSSQTTFSTKTKTSSTKTGDPSTSSAEPTQTGLPVSTDGRCGPEVKQTCTGSEFGQCCSLSSKCTDNALSCIPLLGCQEDYGTCSSTLHDRV
;
A
#
# COMPACT_ATOMS: atom_id res chain seq x y z
N MET A 1 5.75 6.08 -9.64
CA MET A 1 6.38 6.45 -8.33
C MET A 1 7.89 6.22 -8.30
N HIS A 2 8.40 5.05 -7.87
CA HIS A 2 9.86 4.88 -7.66
C HIS A 2 10.70 5.09 -8.92
N ALA A 3 10.27 4.52 -10.06
CA ALA A 3 10.97 4.67 -11.35
C ALA A 3 11.04 6.12 -11.85
N GLU A 4 10.14 6.99 -11.39
CA GLU A 4 10.08 8.42 -11.74
C GLU A 4 10.80 9.29 -10.69
N GLY A 5 11.48 8.67 -9.72
CA GLY A 5 12.25 9.38 -8.70
C GLY A 5 11.46 9.80 -7.46
N HIS A 6 10.21 9.37 -7.29
CA HIS A 6 9.45 9.60 -6.06
C HIS A 6 9.90 8.67 -4.94
N GLN A 7 9.80 9.15 -3.70
CA GLN A 7 10.01 8.33 -2.50
C GLN A 7 8.70 7.63 -2.12
N ILE A 8 8.77 6.32 -1.89
CA ILE A 8 7.67 5.51 -1.38
C ILE A 8 7.90 5.31 0.12
N ALA A 9 6.86 5.49 0.94
CA ALA A 9 6.89 5.30 2.38
C ALA A 9 5.70 4.44 2.84
N SER A 10 5.79 3.84 4.02
CA SER A 10 4.69 3.05 4.58
C SER A 10 3.63 3.94 5.21
N HIS A 11 2.36 3.57 5.07
CA HIS A 11 1.25 4.19 5.79
C HIS A 11 0.37 3.14 6.50
N THR A 12 1.00 2.07 6.98
CA THR A 12 0.38 0.83 7.52
C THR A 12 -0.40 0.03 6.47
N TRP A 13 -0.78 -1.21 6.80
CA TRP A 13 -1.53 -2.10 5.91
C TRP A 13 -3.00 -1.70 5.74
N SER A 14 -3.68 -1.33 6.82
CA SER A 14 -5.13 -1.10 6.81
C SER A 14 -5.55 0.21 7.49
N HIS A 15 -4.64 1.18 7.59
CA HIS A 15 -4.91 2.53 8.10
C HIS A 15 -5.57 2.56 9.50
N GLN A 16 -5.17 1.64 10.39
CA GLN A 16 -5.71 1.55 11.75
C GLN A 16 -5.00 2.54 12.69
N ASN A 17 -5.76 3.08 13.66
CA ASN A 17 -5.21 3.94 14.69
C ASN A 17 -4.29 3.14 15.64
N ALA A 18 -3.00 3.48 15.67
CA ALA A 18 -1.99 2.76 16.44
C ALA A 18 -2.28 2.72 17.95
N SER A 19 -2.90 3.76 18.53
CA SER A 19 -3.25 3.80 19.96
C SER A 19 -4.38 2.83 20.33
N GLN A 20 -5.10 2.29 19.35
CA GLN A 20 -6.17 1.30 19.56
C GLN A 20 -5.71 -0.15 19.31
N LEU A 21 -4.43 -0.34 18.99
CA LEU A 21 -3.87 -1.64 18.66
C LEU A 21 -2.95 -2.15 19.77
N THR A 22 -2.94 -3.46 19.94
CA THR A 22 -1.88 -4.15 20.68
C THR A 22 -0.55 -4.03 19.92
N THR A 23 0.58 -4.23 20.62
CA THR A 23 1.91 -4.28 20.00
C THR A 23 1.97 -5.24 18.83
N THR A 24 1.45 -6.47 18.97
CA THR A 24 1.44 -7.45 17.88
C THR A 24 0.61 -6.99 16.68
N GLN A 25 -0.57 -6.40 16.92
CA GLN A 25 -1.42 -5.90 15.83
C GLN A 25 -0.73 -4.76 15.07
N PHE A 26 -0.12 -3.81 15.76
CA PHE A 26 0.58 -2.70 15.11
C PHE A 26 1.86 -3.17 14.40
N THR A 27 2.62 -4.11 14.99
CA THR A 27 3.76 -4.73 14.28
C THR A 27 3.31 -5.44 13.00
N ASN A 28 2.18 -6.15 13.03
CA ASN A 28 1.61 -6.81 11.86
C ASN A 28 1.20 -5.80 10.77
N GLN A 29 0.65 -4.64 11.16
CA GLN A 29 0.33 -3.56 10.22
C GLN A 29 1.55 -3.08 9.42
N MET A 30 2.74 -3.08 10.05
CA MET A 30 3.99 -2.74 9.38
C MET A 30 4.49 -3.89 8.51
N ILE A 31 4.62 -5.09 9.09
CA ILE A 31 5.21 -6.25 8.39
C ILE A 31 4.39 -6.68 7.18
N TRP A 32 3.06 -6.66 7.24
CA TRP A 32 2.24 -7.00 6.07
C TRP A 32 2.45 -6.02 4.92
N ASN A 33 2.61 -4.73 5.22
CA ASN A 33 2.89 -3.72 4.21
C ASN A 33 4.32 -3.87 3.64
N GLU A 34 5.31 -4.22 4.48
CA GLU A 34 6.67 -4.53 4.03
C GLU A 34 6.70 -5.72 3.06
N ILE A 35 5.96 -6.80 3.38
CA ILE A 35 5.88 -7.99 2.52
C ILE A 35 5.30 -7.62 1.16
N ALA A 36 4.21 -6.86 1.13
CA ALA A 36 3.59 -6.44 -0.12
C ALA A 36 4.49 -5.52 -0.94
N LEU A 37 5.07 -4.48 -0.33
CA LEU A 37 5.98 -3.56 -1.00
C LEU A 37 7.23 -4.29 -1.52
N ASN A 38 7.82 -5.18 -0.73
CA ASN A 38 8.97 -5.96 -1.16
C ASN A 38 8.63 -6.93 -2.29
N SER A 39 7.42 -7.49 -2.32
CA SER A 39 6.98 -8.36 -3.43
C SER A 39 6.80 -7.59 -4.74
N ILE A 40 6.46 -6.30 -4.68
CA ILE A 40 6.22 -5.45 -5.86
C ILE A 40 7.52 -4.78 -6.32
N LEU A 41 8.30 -4.25 -5.37
CA LEU A 41 9.45 -3.37 -5.62
C LEU A 41 10.80 -4.06 -5.45
N GLY A 42 10.85 -5.22 -4.77
CA GLY A 42 12.10 -5.88 -4.38
C GLY A 42 12.78 -5.27 -3.16
N PHE A 43 12.17 -4.26 -2.54
CA PHE A 43 12.59 -3.58 -1.32
C PHE A 43 11.37 -3.01 -0.58
N PHE A 44 11.54 -2.56 0.65
CA PHE A 44 10.50 -1.91 1.45
C PHE A 44 11.04 -0.66 2.16
N PRO A 45 10.19 0.33 2.47
CA PRO A 45 10.63 1.62 2.98
C PRO A 45 11.09 1.57 4.43
N THR A 46 12.01 2.47 4.78
CA THR A 46 12.39 2.79 6.16
C THR A 46 11.64 4.02 6.68
N TYR A 47 10.88 4.70 5.82
CA TYR A 47 10.05 5.84 6.19
C TYR A 47 8.60 5.40 6.36
N MET A 48 7.90 5.95 7.35
CA MET A 48 6.47 5.77 7.51
C MET A 48 5.78 7.00 8.10
N ARG A 49 4.51 7.20 7.75
CA ARG A 49 3.62 8.16 8.42
C ARG A 49 2.57 7.38 9.20
N PRO A 50 2.33 7.65 10.50
CA PRO A 50 1.24 7.01 11.24
C PRO A 50 -0.14 7.47 10.74
N PRO A 51 -1.11 6.55 10.57
CA PRO A 51 -2.51 6.93 10.33
C PRO A 51 -3.01 7.93 11.37
N TYR A 52 -3.78 8.91 10.90
CA TYR A 52 -4.34 10.00 11.73
C TYR A 52 -3.29 10.86 12.45
N SER A 53 -2.00 10.74 12.12
CA SER A 53 -0.92 11.41 12.87
C SER A 53 -0.87 10.99 14.34
N ILE A 54 -1.36 9.79 14.67
CA ILE A 54 -1.39 9.26 16.04
C ILE A 54 -0.33 8.17 16.19
N CYS A 55 0.69 8.44 17.01
CA CYS A 55 1.72 7.48 17.38
C CYS A 55 2.28 7.80 18.77
N GLU A 56 1.64 7.25 19.80
CA GLU A 56 2.10 7.38 21.18
C GLU A 56 3.41 6.59 21.43
N LYS A 57 3.94 6.66 22.65
CA LYS A 57 5.24 6.08 23.04
C LYS A 57 5.39 4.61 22.64
N ASN A 58 4.37 3.77 22.83
CA ASN A 58 4.43 2.36 22.42
C ASN A 58 4.58 2.20 20.90
N CYS A 59 3.84 2.98 20.11
CA CYS A 59 3.97 3.00 18.65
C CYS A 59 5.38 3.45 18.23
N GLN A 60 5.91 4.52 18.83
CA GLN A 60 7.26 5.01 18.56
C GLN A 60 8.35 3.98 18.92
N ASP A 61 8.20 3.28 20.05
CA ASP A 61 9.13 2.24 20.48
C ASP A 61 9.15 1.05 19.50
N ILE A 62 7.98 0.65 18.99
CA ILE A 62 7.86 -0.40 17.97
C ILE A 62 8.52 0.07 16.65
N LEU A 63 8.19 1.27 16.17
CA LEU A 63 8.75 1.80 14.93
C LEU A 63 10.27 1.99 15.03
N SER A 64 10.77 2.45 16.17
CA SER A 64 12.21 2.55 16.46
C SER A 64 12.88 1.17 16.41
N THR A 65 12.26 0.15 17.02
CA THR A 65 12.75 -1.24 16.98
C THR A 65 12.78 -1.80 15.56
N LEU A 66 11.77 -1.46 14.76
CA LEU A 66 11.69 -1.82 13.34
C LEU A 66 12.55 -0.91 12.44
N GLY A 67 13.25 0.08 13.00
CA GLY A 67 14.13 0.98 12.27
C GLY A 67 13.40 1.91 11.29
N TYR A 68 12.23 2.42 11.66
CA TYR A 68 11.48 3.39 10.87
C TYR A 68 11.78 4.84 11.26
N HIS A 69 11.90 5.71 10.26
CA HIS A 69 11.71 7.15 10.38
C HIS A 69 10.22 7.45 10.44
N VAL A 70 9.75 8.03 11.55
CA VAL A 70 8.35 8.45 11.71
C VAL A 70 8.21 9.88 11.18
N VAL A 71 7.42 10.05 10.12
CA VAL A 71 7.24 11.32 9.42
C VAL A 71 5.91 11.96 9.79
N TYR A 72 5.98 13.25 10.07
CA TYR A 72 4.86 14.15 10.27
C TYR A 72 4.95 15.31 9.26
N PHE A 73 4.11 16.32 9.44
CA PHE A 73 4.00 17.50 8.60
C PHE A 73 3.92 18.74 9.47
N ASP A 74 4.28 19.88 8.89
CA ASP A 74 4.13 21.22 9.47
C ASP A 74 3.27 22.14 8.60
N LEU A 75 2.77 21.65 7.47
CA LEU A 75 1.78 22.31 6.63
C LEU A 75 0.65 21.34 6.23
N ASP A 76 -0.52 21.55 6.81
CA ASP A 76 -1.75 20.81 6.49
C ASP A 76 -2.71 21.75 5.77
N THR A 77 -2.99 21.45 4.50
CA THR A 77 -3.93 22.22 3.67
C THR A 77 -5.36 21.73 3.83
N GLU A 78 -5.60 20.70 4.64
CA GLU A 78 -6.92 20.15 4.92
C GLU A 78 -7.69 19.74 3.64
N GLY A 79 -7.01 19.29 2.58
CA GLY A 79 -7.67 18.94 1.31
C GLY A 79 -8.71 17.82 1.48
N TYR A 80 -8.52 16.97 2.49
CA TYR A 80 -9.48 15.94 2.89
C TYR A 80 -10.78 16.48 3.52
N LEU A 81 -10.79 17.73 4.01
CA LEU A 81 -12.01 18.42 4.47
C LEU A 81 -12.69 19.20 3.34
N HIS A 82 -11.95 19.54 2.29
CA HIS A 82 -12.39 20.46 1.22
C HIS A 82 -12.36 19.80 -0.18
N ASP A 83 -12.75 18.52 -0.28
CA ASP A 83 -12.73 17.73 -1.54
C ASP A 83 -13.93 18.02 -2.49
N ASP A 84 -14.51 19.21 -2.40
CA ASP A 84 -15.50 19.72 -3.36
C ASP A 84 -14.93 20.91 -4.15
N ALA A 85 -15.32 21.04 -5.42
CA ALA A 85 -14.84 22.12 -6.28
C ALA A 85 -15.17 23.53 -5.75
N THR A 86 -16.22 23.66 -4.92
CA THR A 86 -16.61 24.92 -4.29
C THR A 86 -15.90 25.21 -2.97
N GLU A 87 -15.25 24.20 -2.37
CA GLU A 87 -14.60 24.30 -1.05
C GLU A 87 -13.07 24.28 -1.16
N ILE A 88 -12.49 23.67 -2.20
CA ILE A 88 -11.03 23.52 -2.37
C ILE A 88 -10.26 24.85 -2.36
N GLN A 89 -10.93 25.98 -2.57
CA GLN A 89 -10.32 27.30 -2.40
C GLN A 89 -9.80 27.52 -0.97
N THR A 90 -10.47 26.98 0.05
CA THR A 90 -10.00 27.08 1.44
C THR A 90 -8.63 26.42 1.62
N SER A 91 -8.37 25.27 1.00
CA SER A 91 -7.06 24.62 1.01
C SER A 91 -5.97 25.44 0.29
N LYS A 92 -6.34 26.17 -0.77
CA LYS A 92 -5.43 27.09 -1.47
C LYS A 92 -5.10 28.30 -0.62
N ASP A 93 -6.10 28.86 0.07
CA ASP A 93 -5.92 30.01 0.96
C ASP A 93 -5.00 29.63 2.14
N ILE A 94 -5.15 28.42 2.71
CA ILE A 94 -4.24 27.90 3.75
C ILE A 94 -2.80 27.76 3.23
N TRP A 95 -2.64 27.28 1.99
CA TRP A 95 -1.32 27.20 1.35
C TRP A 95 -0.70 28.60 1.16
N ASP A 96 -1.45 29.54 0.62
CA ASP A 96 -0.98 30.90 0.38
C ASP A 96 -0.60 31.59 1.70
N ASP A 97 -1.41 31.45 2.77
CA ASP A 97 -1.09 32.00 4.08
C ASP A 97 0.23 31.46 4.67
N ALA A 98 0.61 30.22 4.33
CA ALA A 98 1.86 29.61 4.78
C ALA A 98 3.07 30.02 3.92
N ILE A 99 2.88 30.17 2.61
CA ILE A 99 3.96 30.46 1.67
C ILE A 99 4.20 31.97 1.50
N ASP A 100 3.15 32.78 1.55
CA ASP A 100 3.27 34.23 1.39
C ASP A 100 4.08 34.84 2.54
N GLY A 101 5.25 35.36 2.21
CA GLY A 101 6.17 35.96 3.19
C GLY A 101 7.13 34.97 3.85
N SER A 102 7.10 33.69 3.47
CA SER A 102 8.14 32.72 3.79
C SER A 102 9.43 32.98 2.98
N ASP A 103 10.58 32.53 3.49
CA ASP A 103 11.88 32.67 2.83
C ASP A 103 12.42 31.28 2.45
N PRO A 104 12.53 30.96 1.14
CA PRO A 104 13.01 29.65 0.67
C PRO A 104 14.47 29.34 1.02
N SER A 105 15.23 30.31 1.55
CA SER A 105 16.60 30.12 2.02
C SER A 105 16.70 29.67 3.49
N SER A 106 15.65 29.88 4.29
CA SER A 106 15.62 29.51 5.71
C SER A 106 14.47 28.61 6.09
N ASP A 107 13.35 28.68 5.37
CA ASP A 107 12.14 27.93 5.66
C ASP A 107 12.03 26.69 4.78
N ASN A 108 11.38 25.66 5.32
CA ASN A 108 11.05 24.43 4.62
C ASN A 108 9.74 23.89 5.21
N PHE A 109 9.03 23.11 4.40
CA PHE A 109 7.73 22.57 4.76
C PHE A 109 7.65 21.10 4.37
N LEU A 110 7.09 20.29 5.26
CA LEU A 110 6.55 18.98 4.96
C LEU A 110 5.03 19.12 4.86
N GLN A 111 4.55 19.15 3.62
CA GLN A 111 3.15 19.34 3.26
C GLN A 111 2.42 17.99 3.26
N ILE A 112 1.21 17.92 3.84
CA ILE A 112 0.35 16.72 3.78
C ILE A 112 -0.84 16.91 2.84
N GLU A 113 -1.04 15.92 1.95
CA GLU A 113 -2.26 15.76 1.17
C GLU A 113 -2.60 14.28 0.98
N HIS A 114 -3.78 14.01 0.40
CA HIS A 114 -4.24 12.66 0.12
C HIS A 114 -4.69 12.55 -1.35
N ASP A 115 -3.93 11.79 -2.14
CA ASP A 115 -4.12 11.57 -3.57
C ASP A 115 -5.38 10.73 -3.92
N ILE A 116 -6.08 10.24 -2.92
CA ILE A 116 -7.40 9.59 -3.07
C ILE A 116 -8.53 10.60 -3.31
N HIS A 117 -8.28 11.90 -3.09
CA HIS A 117 -9.25 12.99 -3.25
C HIS A 117 -9.12 13.65 -4.62
N TYR A 118 -10.24 13.81 -5.31
CA TYR A 118 -10.25 14.31 -6.69
C TYR A 118 -9.74 15.74 -6.77
N GLN A 119 -10.20 16.62 -5.85
CA GLN A 119 -9.78 18.01 -5.87
C GLN A 119 -8.31 18.17 -5.48
N THR A 120 -7.79 17.35 -4.57
CA THR A 120 -6.36 17.33 -4.24
C THR A 120 -5.50 17.06 -5.49
N VAL A 121 -5.84 16.04 -6.28
CA VAL A 121 -5.03 15.65 -7.45
C VAL A 121 -5.18 16.63 -8.62
N TYR A 122 -6.41 16.95 -9.01
CA TYR A 122 -6.67 17.66 -10.27
C TYR A 122 -6.79 19.19 -10.14
N ASN A 123 -6.75 19.71 -8.91
CA ASN A 123 -6.93 21.14 -8.65
C ASN A 123 -5.84 21.68 -7.72
N LEU A 124 -5.73 21.14 -6.51
CA LEU A 124 -4.82 21.70 -5.51
C LEU A 124 -3.35 21.44 -5.84
N THR A 125 -3.00 20.25 -6.34
CA THR A 125 -1.60 19.90 -6.65
C THR A 125 -0.97 20.85 -7.68
N ASP A 126 -1.68 21.18 -8.76
CA ASP A 126 -1.19 22.12 -9.78
C ASP A 126 -1.01 23.53 -9.21
N TYR A 127 -1.95 23.97 -8.37
CA TYR A 127 -1.88 25.25 -7.67
C TYR A 127 -0.66 25.34 -6.75
N ILE A 128 -0.49 24.32 -5.88
CA ILE A 128 0.62 24.21 -4.94
C ILE A 128 1.95 24.26 -5.69
N LEU A 129 2.14 23.44 -6.72
CA LEU A 129 3.40 23.40 -7.47
C LEU A 129 3.69 24.74 -8.18
N THR A 130 2.67 25.37 -8.76
CA THR A 130 2.81 26.67 -9.41
C THR A 130 3.26 27.75 -8.41
N SER A 131 2.59 27.84 -7.26
CA SER A 131 2.92 28.79 -6.19
C SER A 131 4.30 28.49 -5.57
N LEU A 132 4.60 27.22 -5.31
CA LEU A 132 5.89 26.76 -4.78
C LEU A 132 7.06 27.23 -5.64
N PHE A 133 6.99 27.00 -6.97
CA PHE A 133 8.07 27.40 -7.87
C PHE A 133 8.14 28.92 -8.06
N ALA A 134 7.00 29.62 -8.09
CA ALA A 134 6.96 31.07 -8.17
C ALA A 134 7.62 31.73 -6.95
N ASN A 135 7.50 31.11 -5.77
CA ASN A 135 8.11 31.57 -4.52
C ASN A 135 9.55 31.04 -4.31
N GLY A 136 10.16 30.42 -5.31
CA GLY A 136 11.59 30.03 -5.27
C GLY A 136 11.89 28.74 -4.49
N TYR A 137 10.85 28.02 -4.03
CA TYR A 137 11.01 26.72 -3.42
C TYR A 137 11.27 25.62 -4.45
N ARG A 138 11.63 24.43 -3.95
CA ARG A 138 11.81 23.21 -4.76
C ARG A 138 11.01 22.07 -4.15
N ALA A 139 10.21 21.39 -4.97
CA ALA A 139 9.58 20.14 -4.57
C ALA A 139 10.65 19.03 -4.52
N VAL A 140 10.78 18.37 -3.37
CA VAL A 140 11.72 17.27 -3.14
C VAL A 140 11.06 16.16 -2.31
N THR A 141 11.61 14.95 -2.38
CA THR A 141 11.25 13.83 -1.49
C THR A 141 11.57 14.15 -0.02
N VAL A 142 10.86 13.54 0.92
CA VAL A 142 11.07 13.74 2.37
C VAL A 142 12.52 13.46 2.79
N GLY A 143 13.13 12.36 2.34
CA GLY A 143 14.51 12.04 2.67
C GLY A 143 15.48 13.14 2.23
N LYS A 144 15.30 13.68 1.03
CA LYS A 144 16.08 14.82 0.53
C LYS A 144 15.83 16.11 1.32
N CYS A 145 14.59 16.38 1.72
CA CYS A 145 14.26 17.52 2.59
C CYS A 145 15.00 17.43 3.93
N LEU A 146 15.09 16.22 4.48
CA LEU A 146 15.75 15.93 5.76
C LEU A 146 17.27 15.70 5.63
N GLY A 147 17.84 15.79 4.43
CA GLY A 147 19.26 15.54 4.18
C GLY A 147 19.69 14.07 4.35
N ASP A 148 18.76 13.13 4.29
CA ASP A 148 19.02 11.70 4.41
C ASP A 148 19.42 11.10 3.04
N PRO A 149 20.59 10.46 2.92
CA PRO A 149 21.02 9.79 1.69
C PRO A 149 20.03 8.72 1.20
N VAL A 150 19.90 8.56 -0.12
CA VAL A 150 18.92 7.65 -0.75
C VAL A 150 19.12 6.19 -0.32
N GLU A 151 20.36 5.81 0.02
CA GLU A 151 20.70 4.47 0.49
C GLU A 151 20.02 4.10 1.82
N ASN A 152 19.57 5.10 2.59
CA ASN A 152 18.89 4.91 3.87
C ASN A 152 17.37 4.78 3.72
N TRP A 153 16.78 5.11 2.56
CA TRP A 153 15.33 5.22 2.40
C TRP A 153 14.61 3.87 2.34
N TYR A 154 15.34 2.79 1.99
CA TYR A 154 14.76 1.46 1.77
C TYR A 154 15.66 0.35 2.32
N ARG A 155 15.06 -0.80 2.65
CA ARG A 155 15.75 -2.04 3.00
C ARG A 155 15.35 -3.16 2.06
N GLN A 156 16.27 -4.11 1.87
CA GLN A 156 16.02 -5.34 1.11
C GLN A 156 15.26 -6.35 1.95
N GLY A 157 14.26 -6.99 1.36
CA GLY A 157 13.77 -8.27 1.86
C GLY A 157 14.76 -9.40 1.55
N PRO A 158 14.53 -10.61 2.09
CA PRO A 158 15.46 -11.75 1.99
C PRO A 158 15.86 -12.18 0.57
N ASN A 159 15.13 -11.73 -0.47
CA ASN A 159 15.34 -12.06 -1.87
C ASN A 159 15.55 -10.83 -2.78
N GLY A 160 15.70 -9.63 -2.21
CA GLY A 160 15.82 -8.38 -2.97
C GLY A 160 17.25 -8.09 -3.42
N SER A 161 17.43 -7.68 -4.67
CA SER A 161 18.66 -7.01 -5.13
C SER A 161 18.32 -5.56 -5.40
N ILE A 162 18.83 -4.62 -4.61
CA ILE A 162 18.71 -3.20 -4.95
C ILE A 162 19.71 -2.91 -6.08
N THR A 163 19.24 -2.83 -7.32
CA THR A 163 19.87 -1.93 -8.29
C THR A 163 19.53 -0.51 -7.87
N VAL A 164 20.36 0.08 -7.02
CA VAL A 164 20.29 1.53 -6.74
C VAL A 164 20.53 2.16 -8.11
N PRO A 165 19.62 2.99 -8.65
CA PRO A 165 19.99 3.82 -9.77
C PRO A 165 21.13 4.70 -9.29
N THR A 166 22.36 4.32 -9.60
CA THR A 166 23.55 5.16 -9.46
C THR A 166 23.51 6.20 -10.58
N THR A 167 22.39 6.90 -10.71
CA THR A 167 22.37 8.17 -11.39
C THR A 167 22.88 9.19 -10.38
N SER A 168 24.22 9.28 -10.32
CA SER A 168 24.89 10.51 -9.90
C SER A 168 24.50 11.61 -10.90
N VAL A 169 23.27 12.10 -10.84
CA VAL A 169 22.91 13.35 -11.49
C VAL A 169 23.53 14.41 -10.60
N ALA A 170 24.70 14.90 -11.03
CA ALA A 170 25.28 16.11 -10.48
C ALA A 170 24.19 17.19 -10.44
N PRO A 171 24.14 18.05 -9.41
CA PRO A 171 23.21 19.17 -9.38
C PRO A 171 23.40 19.98 -10.67
N PRO A 172 22.34 20.41 -11.38
CA PRO A 172 22.54 21.40 -12.42
C PRO A 172 23.08 22.65 -11.73
N GLU A 173 24.30 23.06 -12.11
CA GLU A 173 24.86 24.34 -11.73
C GLU A 173 23.89 25.44 -12.19
N SER A 174 23.44 26.23 -11.22
CA SER A 174 22.62 27.41 -11.42
C SER A 174 23.33 28.42 -12.31
N THR A 175 22.98 28.46 -13.59
CA THR A 175 23.17 29.66 -14.41
C THR A 175 21.80 30.28 -14.67
N SER A 176 21.55 31.35 -13.93
CA SER A 176 20.39 32.22 -14.06
C SER A 176 20.33 32.80 -15.47
N THR A 177 19.34 32.35 -16.23
CA THR A 177 18.72 33.16 -17.29
C THR A 177 17.25 32.75 -17.36
N MET A 178 16.37 33.67 -16.98
CA MET A 178 14.92 33.52 -17.14
C MET A 178 14.55 33.37 -18.62
N PRO A 179 13.77 32.35 -19.02
CA PRO A 179 13.05 32.37 -20.27
C PRO A 179 11.69 33.04 -20.06
N THR A 180 11.42 34.04 -20.87
CA THR A 180 10.10 34.63 -21.06
C THR A 180 9.16 33.65 -21.78
N ASP A 181 7.97 33.48 -21.22
CA ASP A 181 6.70 33.04 -21.82
C ASP A 181 6.62 31.61 -22.44
N PRO A 182 5.88 30.66 -21.83
CA PRO A 182 5.67 29.35 -22.43
C PRO A 182 4.52 29.38 -23.42
N THR A 183 4.85 29.32 -24.71
CA THR A 183 3.88 28.85 -25.71
C THR A 183 3.57 27.37 -25.46
N ARG A 184 2.29 27.11 -25.13
CA ARG A 184 1.67 25.78 -24.95
C ARG A 184 2.13 24.79 -26.03
N THR A 185 2.96 23.83 -25.66
CA THR A 185 3.32 22.69 -26.51
C THR A 185 2.84 21.42 -25.84
N THR A 186 1.82 20.79 -26.42
CA THR A 186 1.31 19.48 -26.00
C THR A 186 2.33 18.39 -26.36
N ILE A 187 2.94 17.77 -25.34
CA ILE A 187 3.78 16.58 -25.52
C ILE A 187 2.85 15.39 -25.69
N SER A 188 2.74 14.90 -26.92
CA SER A 188 2.08 13.64 -27.27
C SER A 188 3.12 12.52 -27.20
N VAL A 189 2.93 11.57 -26.28
CA VAL A 189 3.74 10.34 -26.21
C VAL A 189 3.11 9.33 -27.17
N ALA A 190 3.80 9.00 -28.26
CA ALA A 190 3.43 7.93 -29.18
C ALA A 190 3.81 6.55 -28.59
N PRO A 191 2.99 5.49 -28.71
CA PRO A 191 3.24 4.21 -28.07
C PRO A 191 3.88 3.17 -29.02
N THR A 192 4.40 2.11 -28.37
CA THR A 192 5.17 1.01 -28.95
C THR A 192 4.34 -0.25 -29.28
N HIS A 193 3.00 -0.24 -29.15
CA HIS A 193 2.14 -1.34 -29.63
C HIS A 193 0.71 -0.88 -29.95
N SER A 194 0.05 -1.60 -30.87
CA SER A 194 -1.39 -1.48 -31.16
C SER A 194 -2.09 -2.83 -30.91
N GLY A 195 -3.31 -2.84 -30.37
CA GLY A 195 -4.07 -4.08 -30.08
C GLY A 195 -4.85 -4.05 -28.76
N PRO A 196 -5.38 -5.19 -28.29
CA PRO A 196 -6.06 -5.28 -26.99
C PRO A 196 -5.10 -4.92 -25.84
N SER A 197 -5.62 -4.22 -24.84
CA SER A 197 -4.90 -3.87 -23.61
C SER A 197 -4.42 -5.12 -22.87
N ILE A 198 -3.16 -5.11 -22.45
CA ILE A 198 -2.53 -6.18 -21.65
C ILE A 198 -2.30 -5.78 -20.19
N ASP A 199 -2.48 -4.51 -19.86
CA ASP A 199 -2.16 -3.91 -18.57
C ASP A 199 -3.27 -2.95 -18.06
N GLY A 200 -4.39 -2.89 -18.75
CA GLY A 200 -5.50 -2.00 -18.43
C GLY A 200 -5.39 -0.60 -19.01
N THR A 201 -4.32 -0.25 -19.73
CA THR A 201 -4.21 1.04 -20.43
C THR A 201 -4.86 1.02 -21.82
N CYS A 202 -5.31 2.18 -22.31
CA CYS A 202 -5.92 2.34 -23.63
C CYS A 202 -5.65 3.71 -24.23
N GLY A 203 -5.87 3.83 -25.54
CA GLY A 203 -5.49 5.01 -26.31
C GLY A 203 -4.36 4.72 -27.30
N ASN A 204 -4.15 5.63 -28.25
CA ASN A 204 -2.99 5.64 -29.16
C ASN A 204 -2.68 4.32 -29.91
N GLY A 205 -3.67 3.47 -30.19
CA GLY A 205 -3.46 2.17 -30.82
C GLY A 205 -3.96 0.99 -29.98
N VAL A 206 -4.19 1.21 -28.68
CA VAL A 206 -4.53 0.17 -27.71
C VAL A 206 -6.00 0.25 -27.32
N THR A 207 -6.72 -0.87 -27.36
CA THR A 207 -8.17 -0.95 -27.09
C THR A 207 -8.52 -1.78 -25.86
N CYS A 208 -9.56 -1.37 -25.15
CA CYS A 208 -10.14 -2.11 -24.02
C CYS A 208 -11.09 -3.25 -24.45
N ALA A 209 -11.57 -3.22 -25.69
CA ALA A 209 -12.59 -4.16 -26.17
C ALA A 209 -12.10 -5.61 -26.08
N GLY A 210 -12.86 -6.44 -25.36
CA GLY A 210 -12.58 -7.88 -25.20
C GLY A 210 -11.48 -8.23 -24.20
N THR A 211 -11.03 -7.27 -23.40
CA THR A 211 -10.05 -7.49 -22.32
C THR A 211 -10.76 -7.73 -20.98
N GLU A 212 -10.04 -8.28 -20.00
CA GLU A 212 -10.57 -8.47 -18.64
C GLU A 212 -10.66 -7.18 -17.82
N PHE A 213 -10.05 -6.09 -18.31
CA PHE A 213 -9.99 -4.79 -17.63
C PHE A 213 -11.24 -3.94 -17.84
N GLY A 214 -12.21 -4.44 -18.63
CA GLY A 214 -13.44 -3.75 -18.98
C GLY A 214 -13.43 -3.20 -20.40
N SER A 215 -14.60 -2.83 -20.91
CA SER A 215 -14.82 -2.57 -22.34
C SER A 215 -14.64 -1.10 -22.74
N CYS A 216 -14.61 -0.18 -21.78
CA CYS A 216 -14.63 1.26 -22.03
C CYS A 216 -13.26 1.87 -21.78
N CYS A 217 -12.83 2.77 -22.67
CA CYS A 217 -11.58 3.51 -22.52
C CYS A 217 -11.88 4.90 -21.98
N SER A 218 -11.46 5.21 -20.77
CA SER A 218 -11.71 6.53 -20.17
C SER A 218 -10.90 7.63 -20.88
N VAL A 219 -11.28 8.89 -20.65
CA VAL A 219 -10.50 10.06 -21.12
C VAL A 219 -9.06 10.06 -20.61
N PHE A 220 -8.80 9.33 -19.52
CA PHE A 220 -7.50 9.21 -18.86
C PHE A 220 -6.66 8.03 -19.37
N GLY A 221 -7.13 7.28 -20.38
CA GLY A 221 -6.37 6.20 -21.00
C GLY A 221 -6.39 4.88 -20.22
N TRP A 222 -7.50 4.60 -19.51
CA TRP A 222 -7.69 3.37 -18.73
C TRP A 222 -8.96 2.61 -19.10
N CYS A 223 -8.85 1.28 -19.10
CA CYS A 223 -9.94 0.36 -19.30
C CYS A 223 -10.79 0.18 -18.04
N GLY A 224 -12.10 0.14 -18.21
CA GLY A 224 -13.05 -0.13 -17.13
C GLY A 224 -14.47 -0.35 -17.65
N ASP A 225 -15.35 -0.82 -16.76
CA ASP A 225 -16.79 -0.99 -17.03
C ASP A 225 -17.68 -0.04 -16.20
N SER A 226 -17.08 0.82 -15.38
CA SER A 226 -17.84 1.75 -14.54
C SER A 226 -18.45 2.88 -15.37
N TYR A 227 -19.46 3.54 -14.82
CA TYR A 227 -20.08 4.71 -15.44
C TYR A 227 -19.05 5.79 -15.84
N ASP A 228 -18.05 6.04 -15.00
CA ASP A 228 -17.02 7.04 -15.28
C ASP A 228 -16.08 6.64 -16.42
N HIS A 229 -15.90 5.34 -16.68
CA HIS A 229 -15.13 4.84 -17.81
C HIS A 229 -15.95 4.83 -19.10
N CYS A 230 -17.24 4.52 -19.00
CA CYS A 230 -18.12 4.28 -20.16
C CYS A 230 -18.96 5.47 -20.58
N SER A 231 -19.07 6.52 -19.75
CA SER A 231 -19.88 7.69 -20.06
C SER A 231 -19.18 8.57 -21.10
N SER A 232 -19.85 8.78 -22.23
CA SER A 232 -19.44 9.76 -23.23
C SER A 232 -19.34 11.18 -22.66
N GLU A 233 -20.16 11.52 -21.65
CA GLU A 233 -20.12 12.83 -20.98
C GLU A 233 -18.86 13.01 -20.12
N LYS A 234 -18.27 11.92 -19.66
CA LYS A 234 -17.01 11.90 -18.90
C LYS A 234 -15.78 11.71 -19.79
N GLY A 235 -15.96 11.73 -21.12
CA GLY A 235 -14.89 11.70 -22.10
C GLY A 235 -14.38 10.30 -22.45
N CYS A 236 -15.23 9.26 -22.31
CA CYS A 236 -14.91 7.94 -22.86
C CYS A 236 -14.46 8.06 -24.33
N GLN A 237 -13.37 7.38 -24.68
CA GLN A 237 -12.72 7.42 -25.99
C GLN A 237 -13.27 6.32 -26.91
N PRO A 238 -14.18 6.62 -27.85
CA PRO A 238 -14.87 5.61 -28.66
C PRO A 238 -13.96 4.93 -29.69
N GLU A 239 -12.78 5.51 -29.97
CA GLU A 239 -11.76 4.90 -30.84
C GLU A 239 -11.06 3.71 -30.15
N TRP A 240 -11.10 3.66 -28.81
CA TRP A 240 -10.33 2.72 -28.00
C TRP A 240 -11.18 1.91 -27.00
N GLY A 241 -12.47 2.21 -26.88
CA GLY A 241 -13.43 1.42 -26.07
C GLY A 241 -14.91 1.70 -26.42
N SER A 242 -15.82 0.98 -25.77
CA SER A 242 -17.27 1.05 -26.02
C SER A 242 -17.97 2.08 -25.14
N CYS A 243 -18.28 3.26 -25.67
CA CYS A 243 -18.74 4.42 -24.89
C CYS A 243 -20.27 4.60 -24.77
N ASP A 244 -21.03 3.50 -24.76
CA ASP A 244 -22.50 3.53 -24.85
C ASP A 244 -23.21 3.65 -23.49
N GLY A 245 -22.48 4.06 -22.44
CA GLY A 245 -23.07 4.43 -21.13
C GLY A 245 -23.85 3.32 -20.41
N THR A 246 -23.79 2.08 -20.87
CA THR A 246 -24.48 0.95 -20.26
C THR A 246 -23.45 -0.04 -19.70
N PRO A 247 -23.33 -0.19 -18.37
CA PRO A 247 -22.46 -1.20 -17.78
C PRO A 247 -22.91 -2.58 -18.27
N SER A 248 -22.02 -3.31 -18.96
CA SER A 248 -22.26 -4.70 -19.35
C SER A 248 -22.31 -5.56 -18.10
N THR A 249 -23.52 -5.86 -17.64
CA THR A 249 -23.78 -6.83 -16.58
C THR A 249 -23.58 -8.23 -17.15
N THR A 250 -22.33 -8.67 -17.22
CA THR A 250 -22.01 -10.08 -17.47
C THR A 250 -22.44 -10.86 -16.24
N THR A 251 -23.63 -11.46 -16.33
CA THR A 251 -24.23 -12.32 -15.34
C THR A 251 -23.49 -13.66 -15.34
N ILE A 252 -22.73 -13.94 -14.29
CA ILE A 252 -22.27 -15.30 -13.98
C ILE A 252 -23.31 -15.94 -13.05
N PRO A 253 -23.84 -17.16 -13.33
CA PRO A 253 -24.90 -17.77 -12.53
C PRO A 253 -24.36 -18.17 -11.16
N SER A 254 -24.90 -17.56 -10.10
CA SER A 254 -24.73 -18.02 -8.72
C SER A 254 -25.64 -19.24 -8.48
N SER A 255 -25.04 -20.43 -8.35
CA SER A 255 -25.73 -21.59 -7.78
C SER A 255 -25.94 -21.36 -6.28
N GLN A 256 -27.17 -21.02 -5.92
CA GLN A 256 -27.62 -20.98 -4.53
C GLN A 256 -27.76 -22.41 -3.99
N THR A 257 -26.87 -22.83 -3.10
CA THR A 257 -27.17 -23.88 -2.13
C THR A 257 -27.70 -23.26 -0.86
N THR A 258 -28.99 -23.45 -0.62
CA THR A 258 -29.71 -23.11 0.60
C THR A 258 -29.27 -24.03 1.75
N PHE A 259 -28.80 -23.44 2.86
CA PHE A 259 -28.66 -24.16 4.13
C PHE A 259 -29.61 -23.55 5.17
N SER A 260 -30.64 -24.31 5.52
CA SER A 260 -31.54 -24.04 6.63
C SER A 260 -30.82 -24.18 7.97
N THR A 261 -30.87 -23.13 8.78
CA THR A 261 -30.50 -23.17 10.20
C THR A 261 -31.63 -23.81 11.01
N LYS A 262 -31.36 -24.99 11.61
CA LYS A 262 -32.17 -25.53 12.71
C LYS A 262 -31.46 -25.24 14.02
N THR A 263 -32.08 -24.36 14.80
CA THR A 263 -31.82 -24.12 16.21
C THR A 263 -32.09 -25.39 17.03
N LYS A 264 -31.14 -25.76 17.90
CA LYS A 264 -31.40 -26.63 19.05
C LYS A 264 -30.64 -26.12 20.27
N THR A 265 -31.42 -25.64 21.23
CA THR A 265 -31.04 -25.33 22.60
C THR A 265 -30.69 -26.61 23.36
N SER A 266 -29.60 -26.62 24.11
CA SER A 266 -29.47 -27.39 25.35
C SER A 266 -28.37 -26.81 26.23
N SER A 267 -28.67 -26.79 27.51
CA SER A 267 -28.00 -26.09 28.59
C SER A 267 -26.99 -26.95 29.36
N THR A 268 -26.18 -26.24 30.17
CA THR A 268 -25.62 -26.57 31.49
C THR A 268 -24.25 -27.28 31.67
N LYS A 269 -23.35 -26.51 32.34
CA LYS A 269 -22.62 -26.77 33.60
C LYS A 269 -21.08 -26.86 33.56
N THR A 270 -20.47 -25.77 34.04
CA THR A 270 -19.44 -25.62 35.10
C THR A 270 -18.32 -26.65 35.26
N GLY A 271 -17.08 -26.15 35.26
CA GLY A 271 -15.94 -26.76 35.95
C GLY A 271 -14.58 -26.23 35.47
N ASP A 272 -14.08 -25.19 36.13
CA ASP A 272 -12.65 -24.85 36.20
C ASP A 272 -11.96 -25.81 37.21
N PRO A 273 -10.65 -26.11 37.11
CA PRO A 273 -9.66 -25.18 37.68
C PRO A 273 -8.30 -25.10 36.98
N SER A 274 -7.61 -23.98 37.24
CA SER A 274 -6.23 -23.68 36.91
C SER A 274 -5.21 -24.56 37.68
N THR A 275 -4.08 -24.90 37.07
CA THR A 275 -2.75 -24.88 37.75
C THR A 275 -1.59 -24.95 36.74
N SER A 276 -0.42 -24.52 37.23
CA SER A 276 0.76 -24.00 36.52
C SER A 276 1.87 -25.03 36.22
N SER A 277 2.65 -24.71 35.17
CA SER A 277 4.09 -24.93 34.95
C SER A 277 4.66 -26.26 34.37
N ALA A 278 5.55 -26.02 33.39
CA ALA A 278 6.74 -26.77 32.93
C ALA A 278 6.61 -27.84 31.81
N GLU A 279 7.28 -27.52 30.70
CA GLU A 279 7.85 -28.36 29.61
C GLU A 279 8.69 -29.55 30.18
N PRO A 280 8.89 -30.73 29.50
CA PRO A 280 9.09 -30.88 28.05
C PRO A 280 8.57 -32.14 27.30
N THR A 281 8.63 -32.04 25.97
CA THR A 281 8.71 -33.09 24.93
C THR A 281 7.39 -33.60 24.31
N GLN A 282 7.18 -33.22 23.04
CA GLN A 282 6.03 -33.55 22.20
C GLN A 282 6.21 -34.93 21.53
N THR A 283 5.49 -35.95 21.99
CA THR A 283 5.20 -37.17 21.22
C THR A 283 3.84 -37.73 21.61
N GLY A 284 2.79 -37.50 20.80
CA GLY A 284 1.47 -38.08 21.08
C GLY A 284 0.31 -37.63 20.21
N LEU A 285 0.46 -36.55 19.43
CA LEU A 285 -0.59 -36.14 18.49
C LEU A 285 -0.53 -36.95 17.19
N PRO A 286 -1.68 -37.38 16.63
CA PRO A 286 -1.74 -38.02 15.31
C PRO A 286 -1.26 -37.06 14.21
N VAL A 287 -0.48 -37.58 13.26
CA VAL A 287 -0.01 -36.83 12.09
C VAL A 287 -1.19 -36.49 11.18
N SER A 288 -1.24 -35.25 10.70
CA SER A 288 -2.28 -34.77 9.79
C SER A 288 -2.24 -35.52 8.46
N THR A 289 -3.40 -36.05 8.06
CA THR A 289 -3.61 -36.76 6.79
C THR A 289 -4.49 -35.98 5.81
N ASP A 290 -4.98 -34.81 6.21
CA ASP A 290 -5.85 -33.94 5.40
C ASP A 290 -5.39 -32.47 5.40
N GLY A 291 -4.18 -32.22 5.90
CA GLY A 291 -3.54 -30.90 5.98
C GLY A 291 -4.11 -29.99 7.05
N ARG A 292 -5.00 -30.45 7.95
CA ARG A 292 -5.45 -29.68 9.12
C ARG A 292 -4.59 -29.98 10.35
N CYS A 293 -4.37 -28.97 11.18
CA CYS A 293 -3.59 -29.09 12.41
C CYS A 293 -4.15 -28.15 13.49
N GLY A 294 -3.58 -28.20 14.69
CA GLY A 294 -3.96 -27.28 15.77
C GLY A 294 -4.90 -27.91 16.81
N PRO A 295 -5.28 -27.13 17.83
CA PRO A 295 -6.00 -27.62 19.02
C PRO A 295 -7.40 -28.14 18.71
N GLU A 296 -8.03 -27.65 17.65
CA GLU A 296 -9.40 -28.03 17.26
C GLU A 296 -9.48 -29.47 16.77
N VAL A 297 -8.54 -29.87 15.90
CA VAL A 297 -8.47 -31.21 15.31
C VAL A 297 -7.52 -32.14 16.06
N LYS A 298 -6.68 -31.59 16.96
CA LYS A 298 -5.68 -32.33 17.75
C LYS A 298 -4.74 -33.15 16.86
N GLN A 299 -4.27 -32.55 15.78
CA GLN A 299 -3.35 -33.17 14.82
C GLN A 299 -2.09 -32.32 14.66
N THR A 300 -0.95 -32.97 14.40
CA THR A 300 0.34 -32.32 14.15
C THR A 300 0.75 -32.40 12.67
N CYS A 301 1.46 -31.40 12.20
CA CYS A 301 2.07 -31.35 10.87
C CYS A 301 3.43 -32.04 10.80
N THR A 302 4.07 -32.32 11.94
CA THR A 302 5.37 -33.00 11.97
C THR A 302 5.24 -34.41 11.36
N GLY A 303 5.91 -34.64 10.24
CA GLY A 303 5.82 -35.87 9.44
C GLY A 303 4.67 -35.92 8.43
N SER A 304 3.92 -34.84 8.25
CA SER A 304 2.85 -34.73 7.25
C SER A 304 3.42 -34.43 5.85
N GLU A 305 2.75 -34.91 4.80
CA GLU A 305 3.10 -34.60 3.40
C GLU A 305 2.68 -33.17 2.99
N PHE A 306 1.82 -32.53 3.77
CA PHE A 306 1.34 -31.16 3.54
C PHE A 306 2.28 -30.10 4.10
N GLY A 307 3.39 -30.52 4.71
CA GLY A 307 4.42 -29.67 5.30
C GLY A 307 4.53 -29.84 6.81
N GLN A 308 5.66 -29.40 7.36
CA GLN A 308 6.05 -29.69 8.74
C GLN A 308 5.50 -28.72 9.78
N CYS A 309 5.08 -27.51 9.37
CA CYS A 309 4.65 -26.47 10.29
C CYS A 309 3.13 -26.28 10.27
N CYS A 310 2.56 -25.92 11.42
CA CYS A 310 1.14 -25.62 11.56
C CYS A 310 0.95 -24.10 11.55
N SER A 311 0.33 -23.57 10.50
CA SER A 311 0.11 -22.13 10.33
C SER A 311 -0.93 -21.58 11.32
N LEU A 312 -1.02 -20.25 11.40
CA LEU A 312 -2.09 -19.55 12.13
C LEU A 312 -3.50 -19.93 11.64
N SER A 313 -3.63 -20.32 10.37
CA SER A 313 -4.89 -20.77 9.77
C SER A 313 -5.20 -22.25 10.00
N SER A 314 -4.49 -22.92 10.92
CA SER A 314 -4.69 -24.34 11.27
C SER A 314 -4.48 -25.27 10.08
N LYS A 315 -3.48 -24.95 9.24
CA LYS A 315 -3.09 -25.73 8.05
C LYS A 315 -1.61 -26.12 8.08
N CYS A 316 -1.32 -27.34 7.66
CA CYS A 316 0.04 -27.78 7.42
C CYS A 316 0.63 -27.11 6.18
N THR A 317 1.87 -26.65 6.30
CA THR A 317 2.60 -25.99 5.23
C THR A 317 4.11 -26.09 5.47
N ASP A 318 4.90 -25.94 4.40
CA ASP A 318 6.36 -25.74 4.45
C ASP A 318 6.75 -24.29 4.07
N ASN A 319 5.75 -23.41 3.91
CA ASN A 319 6.01 -22.02 3.58
C ASN A 319 6.76 -21.32 4.71
N ALA A 320 7.98 -20.87 4.42
CA ALA A 320 8.89 -20.29 5.41
C ALA A 320 8.26 -19.17 6.26
N LEU A 321 7.45 -18.28 5.66
CA LEU A 321 6.76 -17.20 6.38
C LEU A 321 5.66 -17.73 7.31
N SER A 322 4.88 -18.70 6.84
CA SER A 322 3.82 -19.34 7.64
C SER A 322 4.37 -20.15 8.81
N CYS A 323 5.64 -20.56 8.72
CA CYS A 323 6.33 -21.31 9.77
C CYS A 323 7.03 -20.42 10.81
N ILE A 324 6.98 -19.09 10.72
CA ILE A 324 7.61 -18.20 11.70
C ILE A 324 6.75 -18.13 12.98
N PRO A 325 7.30 -18.38 14.19
CA PRO A 325 6.56 -18.27 15.45
C PRO A 325 5.91 -16.89 15.65
N LEU A 326 6.63 -15.82 15.30
CA LEU A 326 6.13 -14.43 15.37
C LEU A 326 4.94 -14.16 14.44
N LEU A 327 4.76 -14.94 13.38
CA LEU A 327 3.64 -14.83 12.44
C LEU A 327 2.51 -15.83 12.75
N GLY A 328 2.53 -16.44 13.93
CA GLY A 328 1.44 -17.29 14.43
C GLY A 328 1.58 -18.78 14.09
N CYS A 329 2.79 -19.26 13.81
CA CYS A 329 3.03 -20.69 13.74
C CYS A 329 2.77 -21.36 15.09
N GLN A 330 2.01 -22.47 15.09
CA GLN A 330 1.59 -23.18 16.29
C GLN A 330 2.61 -24.28 16.66
N GLU A 331 3.56 -23.95 17.52
CA GLU A 331 4.69 -24.84 17.91
C GLU A 331 4.24 -26.17 18.54
N ASP A 332 3.07 -26.20 19.18
CA ASP A 332 2.49 -27.41 19.75
C ASP A 332 1.96 -28.41 18.69
N TYR A 333 1.83 -27.98 17.44
CA TYR A 333 1.19 -28.73 16.36
C TYR A 333 2.02 -28.78 15.08
N GLY A 334 3.29 -28.34 15.11
CA GLY A 334 4.20 -28.42 13.98
C GLY A 334 5.58 -27.84 14.29
N THR A 335 6.50 -27.96 13.34
CA THR A 335 7.86 -27.44 13.46
C THR A 335 7.93 -26.00 12.97
N CYS A 336 7.98 -25.03 13.89
CA CYS A 336 8.10 -23.62 13.53
C CYS A 336 9.58 -23.22 13.39
N SER A 337 9.90 -22.42 12.37
CA SER A 337 11.26 -21.93 12.11
C SER A 337 11.53 -20.66 12.92
N SER A 338 12.49 -20.72 13.84
CA SER A 338 12.91 -19.58 14.65
C SER A 338 13.75 -18.56 13.86
N THR A 339 14.18 -18.88 12.63
CA THR A 339 14.98 -17.99 11.77
C THR A 339 14.78 -18.29 10.28
N LEU A 340 14.91 -17.27 9.44
CA LEU A 340 14.89 -17.35 7.96
C LEU A 340 16.11 -18.10 7.35
N HIS A 341 16.96 -18.75 8.17
CA HIS A 341 18.30 -19.18 7.76
C HIS A 341 18.50 -20.69 7.55
N ASP A 342 17.60 -21.56 7.99
CA ASP A 342 17.83 -23.02 7.85
C ASP A 342 16.99 -23.61 6.72
N ARG A 343 17.47 -23.42 5.49
CA ARG A 343 17.38 -24.35 4.33
C ARG A 343 18.09 -23.73 3.12
N VAL A 344 19.41 -23.93 3.07
CA VAL A 344 20.17 -24.10 1.84
C VAL A 344 20.21 -25.59 1.54
#